data_AF-A0A7C9AFZ2-F1
#
_entry.id   AF-A0A7C9AFZ2-F1
#
_cell.length_a   1.000
_cell.length_b   1.000
_cell.length_c   1.000
_cell.angle_alpha   90.00
_cell.angle_beta   90.00
_cell.angle_gamma   90.00
#
_symmetry.space_group_name_H-M   'P 1'
#
loop_
_entity.id
_entity.type
_entity.pdbx_description
1 polymer ?
#
loop_
_entity_poly.entity_id
_entity_poly.type
_entity_poly.pdbx_seq_one_letter_code
_entity_poly.pdbx_strand_id
1 'polypeptide(L)'
;GHNFVGTEQILLGLIGEGTGIAAKVLKSMGINLKDARVEVEKIIGRGSGFVAVEIPFTPRAKRVLELSLEEARQLGHNYIGSEHLLLGLLREGEGVAARVLENLG
;
A
#
# COMPACT_ATOMS: atom_id res chain seq x y z
N GLY A 1 -7.87 -6.14 14.12
CA GLY A 1 -6.80 -6.53 13.18
C GLY A 1 -7.42 -7.26 12.01
N HIS A 2 -6.88 -7.10 10.81
CA HIS A 2 -7.22 -7.97 9.67
C HIS A 2 -6.31 -9.20 9.69
N ASN A 3 -6.85 -10.35 9.29
CA ASN A 3 -6.11 -11.61 9.28
C ASN A 3 -5.27 -11.82 8.00
N PHE A 4 -5.19 -10.80 7.15
CA PHE A 4 -4.40 -10.79 5.91
C PHE A 4 -3.73 -9.43 5.73
N VAL A 5 -2.59 -9.43 5.04
CA VAL A 5 -1.94 -8.21 4.55
C VAL A 5 -2.37 -8.00 3.09
N GLY A 6 -3.31 -7.07 2.90
CA GLY A 6 -3.81 -6.59 1.62
C GLY A 6 -3.01 -5.41 1.05
N THR A 7 -3.48 -4.90 -0.09
CA THR A 7 -2.83 -3.74 -0.74
C THR A 7 -2.96 -2.49 0.12
N GLU A 8 -4.03 -2.39 0.90
CA GLU A 8 -4.27 -1.27 1.81
C GLU A 8 -3.26 -1.18 2.95
N GLN A 9 -2.79 -2.30 3.50
CA GLN A 9 -1.75 -2.25 4.53
C GLN A 9 -0.40 -1.83 3.93
N ILE A 10 -0.12 -2.20 2.67
CA ILE A 10 1.06 -1.70 1.94
C ILE A 10 0.96 -0.17 1.79
N LEU A 11 -0.17 0.35 1.30
CA LEU A 11 -0.38 1.79 1.17
C LEU A 11 -0.26 2.53 2.51
N LEU A 12 -0.91 2.03 3.56
CA LEU A 12 -0.82 2.60 4.90
C LEU A 12 0.61 2.55 5.45
N GLY A 13 1.36 1.49 5.14
CA GLY A 13 2.79 1.36 5.47
C GLY A 13 3.63 2.41 4.75
N LEU A 14 3.43 2.61 3.44
CA LEU A 14 4.14 3.63 2.66
C LEU A 14 3.89 5.05 3.19
N ILE A 15 2.63 5.38 3.51
CA ILE A 15 2.31 6.70 4.08
C ILE A 15 2.87 6.84 5.50
N GLY A 16 2.76 5.76 6.30
CA GLY A 16 3.15 5.75 7.70
C GLY A 16 4.65 5.76 7.96
N GLU A 17 5.45 5.25 7.01
CA GLU A 17 6.92 5.34 7.06
C GLU A 17 7.39 6.80 7.02
N GLY A 18 6.73 7.65 6.22
CA GLY A 18 6.80 9.11 6.36
C GLY A 18 8.06 9.80 5.83
N THR A 19 9.14 9.09 5.50
CA THR A 19 10.41 9.70 5.08
C THR A 19 10.85 9.34 3.66
N GLY A 20 10.37 8.20 3.15
CA GLY A 20 10.60 7.67 1.82
C GLY A 20 9.98 8.53 0.72
N ILE A 21 10.42 8.27 -0.51
CA ILE A 21 9.97 9.00 -1.70
C ILE A 21 8.45 8.83 -1.89
N ALA A 22 7.92 7.62 -1.74
CA ALA A 22 6.48 7.38 -1.82
C ALA A 22 5.69 8.19 -0.79
N ALA A 23 6.14 8.21 0.46
CA ALA A 23 5.50 8.96 1.53
C ALA A 23 5.45 10.47 1.20
N LYS A 24 6.56 11.02 0.69
CA LYS A 24 6.66 12.42 0.28
C LYS A 24 5.73 12.75 -0.88
N VAL A 25 5.66 11.88 -1.88
CA VAL A 25 4.75 12.04 -3.04
C VAL A 25 3.30 12.04 -2.58
N LEU A 26 2.87 11.02 -1.81
CA LEU A 26 1.50 10.93 -1.31
C LEU A 26 1.13 12.14 -0.45
N LYS A 27 2.04 12.58 0.43
CA LYS A 27 1.84 13.80 1.22
C LYS A 27 1.72 15.05 0.36
N SER A 28 2.48 15.17 -0.73
CA SER A 28 2.39 16.30 -1.67
C SER A 28 1.06 16.33 -2.43
N MET A 29 0.41 15.18 -2.59
CA MET A 29 -0.94 15.05 -3.15
C MET A 29 -2.04 15.31 -2.09
N GLY A 30 -1.68 15.67 -0.86
CA GLY A 30 -2.64 15.86 0.24
C GLY A 30 -3.08 14.58 0.95
N ILE A 31 -2.61 13.42 0.49
CA ILE A 31 -2.95 12.12 1.06
C ILE A 31 -2.12 11.90 2.32
N ASN A 32 -2.78 11.88 3.48
CA ASN A 32 -2.14 11.65 4.77
C ASN A 32 -2.65 10.36 5.45
N LEU A 33 -1.89 9.89 6.45
CA LEU A 33 -2.14 8.60 7.09
C LEU A 33 -3.50 8.54 7.79
N LYS A 34 -3.95 9.65 8.37
CA LYS A 34 -5.21 9.71 9.10
C LYS A 34 -6.38 9.49 8.15
N ASP A 35 -6.40 10.23 7.05
CA ASP A 35 -7.49 10.17 6.07
C ASP A 35 -7.47 8.85 5.31
N ALA A 36 -6.29 8.34 4.95
CA ALA A 36 -6.13 7.01 4.35
C ALA A 36 -6.66 5.89 5.26
N ARG A 37 -6.38 5.94 6.58
CA ARG A 37 -6.92 4.95 7.53
C ARG A 37 -8.44 5.01 7.61
N VAL A 38 -9.00 6.21 7.69
CA VAL A 38 -10.46 6.41 7.71
C VAL A 38 -11.09 5.83 6.45
N GLU A 39 -10.48 6.06 5.29
CA GLU A 39 -11.00 5.55 4.01
C GLU A 39 -10.91 4.02 3.92
N VAL A 40 -9.79 3.43 4.35
CA VAL A 40 -9.67 1.97 4.47
C VAL A 40 -10.76 1.40 5.38
N GLU A 41 -10.98 1.98 6.56
CA GLU A 41 -12.02 1.52 7.49
C GLU A 41 -13.43 1.60 6.88
N LYS A 42 -13.71 2.58 6.01
CA LYS A 42 -15.01 2.63 5.30
C LYS A 42 -15.18 1.50 4.30
N ILE A 43 -14.10 1.10 3.61
CA ILE A 43 -14.17 0.11 2.53
C ILE A 43 -14.24 -1.32 3.09
N ILE A 44 -13.40 -1.66 4.07
CA ILE A 44 -13.28 -3.04 4.58
C ILE A 44 -13.77 -3.23 6.02
N GLY A 45 -14.16 -2.15 6.69
CA GLY A 45 -14.54 -2.19 8.10
C GLY A 45 -13.35 -2.29 9.04
N ARG A 46 -13.65 -2.43 10.33
CA ARG A 46 -12.66 -2.73 11.36
C ARG A 46 -12.60 -4.24 11.54
N GLY A 47 -11.41 -4.82 11.35
CA GLY A 47 -11.20 -6.25 11.58
C GLY A 47 -11.56 -6.71 12.99
N SER A 48 -11.81 -8.02 13.13
CA SER A 48 -12.40 -8.67 14.31
C SER A 48 -11.62 -8.58 15.63
N GLY A 49 -10.55 -7.77 15.70
CA GLY A 49 -9.66 -7.67 16.86
C GLY A 49 -8.75 -8.91 17.06
N PHE A 50 -9.13 -10.05 16.50
CA PHE A 50 -8.32 -11.26 16.48
C PHE A 50 -7.06 -11.04 15.64
N VAL A 51 -5.93 -11.52 16.14
CA VAL A 51 -4.65 -11.50 15.45
C VAL A 51 -4.19 -12.95 15.34
N ALA A 52 -4.18 -13.47 14.12
CA ALA A 52 -3.65 -14.79 13.83
C ALA A 52 -2.13 -14.84 14.10
N VAL A 53 -1.60 -16.02 14.43
CA VAL A 53 -0.17 -16.26 14.65
C VAL A 53 0.65 -15.92 13.40
N GLU A 54 0.07 -16.16 12.22
CA GLU A 54 0.63 -15.79 10.92
C GLU A 54 -0.41 -14.96 10.15
N ILE A 55 0.04 -13.86 9.54
CA ILE A 55 -0.80 -12.96 8.75
C ILE A 55 -0.28 -12.99 7.31
N PRO A 56 -0.82 -13.87 6.45
CA PRO A 56 -0.33 -14.01 5.09
C PRO A 56 -0.70 -12.81 4.22
N PHE A 57 0.12 -12.56 3.19
CA PHE A 57 -0.22 -11.60 2.13
C PHE A 57 -1.35 -12.13 1.26
N THR A 58 -2.26 -11.24 0.86
CA THR A 58 -3.25 -11.55 -0.19
C THR A 58 -2.56 -11.76 -1.54
N PRO A 59 -3.18 -12.48 -2.49
CA PRO A 59 -2.63 -12.63 -3.84
C PRO A 59 -2.31 -11.30 -4.53
N ARG A 60 -3.16 -10.27 -4.33
CA ARG A 60 -2.93 -8.92 -4.86
C ARG A 60 -1.74 -8.24 -4.21
N ALA A 61 -1.60 -8.34 -2.88
CA ALA A 61 -0.44 -7.78 -2.19
C ALA A 61 0.87 -8.43 -2.65
N LYS A 62 0.88 -9.76 -2.91
CA LYS A 62 2.04 -10.44 -3.52
C LYS A 62 2.35 -9.91 -4.92
N ARG A 63 1.33 -9.71 -5.75
CA ARG A 63 1.48 -9.10 -7.08
C ARG A 63 2.07 -7.70 -7.01
N VAL A 64 1.65 -6.87 -6.05
CA VAL A 64 2.26 -5.53 -5.85
C VAL A 64 3.78 -5.65 -5.61
N LEU A 65 4.23 -6.60 -4.77
CA LEU A 65 5.65 -6.82 -4.52
C LEU A 65 6.41 -7.28 -5.77
N GLU A 66 5.81 -8.17 -6.57
CA GLU A 66 6.37 -8.62 -7.84
C GLU A 66 6.52 -7.46 -8.83
N LEU A 67 5.47 -6.65 -9.00
CA LEU A 67 5.50 -5.46 -9.86
C LEU A 67 6.55 -4.45 -9.38
N SER A 68 6.67 -4.24 -8.07
CA SER A 68 7.68 -3.34 -7.49
C SER A 68 9.11 -3.78 -7.82
N LEU A 69 9.36 -5.09 -7.86
CA LEU A 69 10.65 -5.63 -8.29
C LEU A 69 10.90 -5.37 -9.78
N GLU A 70 9.87 -5.50 -10.63
CA GLU A 70 9.99 -5.15 -12.05
C GLU A 70 10.29 -3.67 -12.25
N GLU A 71 9.60 -2.76 -11.56
CA GLU A 71 9.84 -1.31 -11.63
C GLU A 71 11.27 -0.96 -11.22
N ALA A 72 11.77 -1.55 -10.12
CA ALA A 72 13.15 -1.37 -9.69
C ALA A 72 14.15 -1.79 -10.78
N ARG A 73 13.92 -2.96 -11.40
CA ARG A 73 14.79 -3.48 -12.48
C ARG A 73 14.74 -2.61 -13.73
N GLN A 74 13.56 -2.15 -14.14
CA GLN A 74 13.39 -1.27 -15.30
C GLN A 74 14.12 0.07 -15.12
N LEU A 75 14.19 0.58 -13.88
CA LEU A 75 14.93 1.79 -13.54
C LEU A 75 16.43 1.54 -13.29
N GLY A 76 16.91 0.29 -13.41
CA GLY A 76 18.32 -0.06 -13.18
C GLY A 76 18.73 -0.06 -11.70
N HIS A 77 17.76 -0.13 -10.77
CA HIS A 77 18.02 -0.18 -9.34
C HIS A 77 18.19 -1.63 -8.84
N ASN A 78 19.22 -1.85 -8.02
CA ASN A 78 19.53 -3.17 -7.46
C ASN A 78 18.76 -3.50 -6.16
N TYR A 79 17.85 -2.62 -5.74
CA TYR A 79 17.03 -2.77 -4.54
C TYR A 79 15.65 -2.17 -4.76
N ILE A 80 14.67 -2.64 -3.97
CA ILE A 80 13.31 -2.11 -3.97
C ILE A 80 13.25 -0.98 -2.93
N GLY A 81 12.96 0.24 -3.38
CA GLY A 81 12.65 1.40 -2.54
C GLY A 81 11.14 1.63 -2.40
N SER A 82 10.80 2.63 -1.59
CA SER A 82 9.40 3.03 -1.34
C SER A 82 8.65 3.43 -2.61
N GLU A 83 9.35 4.09 -3.52
CA GLU A 83 8.88 4.56 -4.82
C GLU A 83 8.52 3.40 -5.74
N HIS A 84 9.30 2.33 -5.74
CA HIS A 84 8.97 1.13 -6.53
C HIS A 84 7.73 0.43 -5.97
N LEU A 85 7.56 0.41 -4.63
CA LEU A 85 6.35 -0.12 -4.00
C LEU A 85 5.11 0.70 -4.37
N LEU A 86 5.22 2.03 -4.41
CA LEU A 86 4.14 2.89 -4.86
C LEU A 86 3.82 2.66 -6.35
N LEU A 87 4.83 2.56 -7.21
CA LEU A 87 4.64 2.25 -8.63
C LEU A 87 4.00 0.87 -8.83
N GLY A 88 4.47 -0.16 -8.11
CA GLY A 88 3.88 -1.49 -8.15
C GLY A 88 2.42 -1.51 -7.70
N LEU A 89 2.07 -0.68 -6.71
CA LEU A 89 0.69 -0.54 -6.24
C LEU A 89 -0.20 0.15 -7.27
N LEU A 90 0.29 1.22 -7.92
CA LEU A 90 -0.42 1.91 -9.01
C LEU A 90 -0.59 1.00 -10.24
N ARG A 91 0.41 0.17 -10.55
CA ARG A 91 0.38 -0.75 -11.69
C ARG A 91 -0.50 -1.98 -11.45
N GLU A 92 -0.64 -2.44 -10.21
CA GLU A 92 -1.65 -3.47 -9.87
C GLU A 92 -3.06 -2.91 -10.09
N GLY A 93 -3.28 -1.64 -9.74
CA GLY A 93 -4.41 -0.83 -10.19
C GLY A 93 -5.77 -1.25 -9.64
N GLU A 94 -5.83 -2.26 -8.77
CA GLU A 94 -7.06 -2.83 -8.25
C GLU A 94 -7.00 -2.99 -6.72
N GLY A 95 -8.06 -3.51 -6.14
CA GLY A 95 -8.15 -3.74 -4.70
C GLY A 95 -8.33 -2.46 -3.87
N VAL A 96 -8.11 -2.59 -2.57
CA VAL A 96 -8.50 -1.56 -1.60
C VAL A 96 -7.60 -0.33 -1.70
N ALA A 97 -6.30 -0.50 -1.90
CA ALA A 97 -5.39 0.64 -2.01
C ALA A 97 -5.66 1.52 -3.23
N ALA A 98 -5.93 0.92 -4.40
CA ALA A 98 -6.32 1.67 -5.59
C ALA A 98 -7.58 2.51 -5.31
N ARG A 99 -8.60 1.89 -4.68
CA ARG A 99 -9.84 2.57 -4.30
C ARG A 99 -9.61 3.73 -3.31
N VAL A 100 -8.71 3.55 -2.34
CA VAL A 100 -8.36 4.61 -1.38
C VAL A 100 -7.68 5.78 -2.10
N LEU A 101 -6.76 5.50 -3.02
CA LEU A 101 -6.10 6.54 -3.81
C LEU A 101 -7.09 7.29 -4.71
N GLU A 102 -8.02 6.59 -5.37
CA GLU A 102 -9.10 7.20 -6.17
C GLU A 102 -10.02 8.11 -5.35
N ASN A 103 -10.26 7.77 -4.08
CA ASN A 103 -11.17 8.53 -3.23
C ASN A 103 -10.50 9.74 -2.55
N LEU A 104 -9.17 9.77 -2.47
CA LEU A 104 -8.41 10.79 -1.74
C LEU A 104 -7.54 11.69 -2.63
N GLY A 105 -7.25 11.28 -3.86
CA GLY A 105 -6.56 12.08 -4.88
C GLY A 105 -7.53 12.74 -5.86
#